data_AF-A0A1Z3UBM0-F1
#
_entry.id   AF-A0A1Z3UBM0-F1
#
_cell.length_a   1.000
_cell.length_b   1.000
_cell.length_c   1.000
_cell.angle_alpha   90.00
_cell.angle_beta   90.00
_cell.angle_gamma   90.00
#
_symmetry.space_group_name_H-M   'P 1'
#
loop_
_entity.id
_entity.type
_entity.pdbx_description
1 polymer ?
#
loop_
_entity_poly.entity_id
_entity_poly.type
_entity_poly.pdbx_seq_one_letter_code
_entity_poly.pdbx_strand_id
1 'polypeptide(L)'
;MTPLADMIPAMTDADLTTLRANAARLVEHGASTQVMAASDIIPVIDTEMARRAALPKPAKAPVKRAAPKKKLPPVTGHQTALPSS
;
A
#
# COMPACT_ATOMS: atom_id res chain seq x y z
N MET A 1 16.73 9.61 13.02
CA MET A 1 15.87 9.34 11.84
C MET A 1 16.36 8.05 11.22
N THR A 2 15.48 7.07 11.05
CA THR A 2 15.83 5.82 10.34
C THR A 2 15.75 6.08 8.83
N PRO A 3 16.79 5.81 8.04
CA PRO A 3 16.74 5.89 6.58
C PRO A 3 15.61 5.03 6.00
N LEU A 4 14.97 5.52 4.93
CA LEU A 4 13.90 4.78 4.24
C LEU A 4 14.39 3.42 3.70
N ALA A 5 15.63 3.36 3.25
CA ALA A 5 16.25 2.13 2.75
C ALA A 5 16.23 0.99 3.79
N ASP A 6 16.41 1.33 5.07
CA ASP A 6 16.41 0.35 6.15
C ASP A 6 15.01 -0.22 6.45
N MET A 7 13.96 0.49 6.03
CA MET A 7 12.57 0.08 6.23
C MET A 7 12.03 -0.81 5.09
N ILE A 8 12.63 -0.73 3.89
CA ILE A 8 12.20 -1.46 2.69
C ILE A 8 12.04 -2.98 2.93
N PRO A 9 12.96 -3.69 3.62
CA PRO A 9 12.80 -5.13 3.85
C PRO A 9 11.56 -5.51 4.66
N ALA A 10 11.05 -4.60 5.50
CA ALA A 10 9.88 -4.83 6.35
C ALA A 10 8.55 -4.42 5.70
N MET A 11 8.59 -3.71 4.56
CA MET A 11 7.37 -3.27 3.84
C MET A 11 6.59 -4.44 3.24
N THR A 12 5.30 -4.27 2.99
CA THR A 12 4.51 -5.25 2.24
C THR A 12 4.72 -5.09 0.73
N ASP A 13 4.34 -6.10 -0.06
CA ASP A 13 4.46 -6.03 -1.53
C ASP A 13 3.61 -4.88 -2.13
N ALA A 14 2.46 -4.58 -1.51
CA ALA A 14 1.61 -3.46 -1.89
C ALA A 14 2.27 -2.11 -1.60
N ASP A 15 2.93 -2.00 -0.45
CA ASP A 15 3.68 -0.80 -0.07
C ASP A 15 4.86 -0.58 -1.02
N LEU A 16 5.62 -1.63 -1.35
CA LEU A 16 6.75 -1.55 -2.29
C LEU A 16 6.29 -1.12 -3.69
N THR A 17 5.17 -1.65 -4.17
CA THR A 17 4.58 -1.25 -5.46
C THR A 17 4.19 0.24 -5.46
N THR A 18 3.55 0.68 -4.38
CA THR A 18 3.13 2.08 -4.23
C THR A 18 4.34 3.01 -4.12
N LEU A 19 5.34 2.63 -3.32
CA LEU A 19 6.58 3.37 -3.14
C LEU A 19 7.33 3.50 -4.46
N ARG A 20 7.42 2.43 -5.25
CA ARG A 20 8.08 2.45 -6.56
C ARG A 20 7.40 3.40 -7.54
N ALA A 21 6.07 3.40 -7.59
CA ALA A 21 5.31 4.30 -8.45
C ALA A 21 5.47 5.77 -8.02
N ASN A 22 5.50 6.03 -6.71
CA ASN A 22 5.72 7.38 -6.18
C ASN A 22 7.15 7.88 -6.46
N ALA A 23 8.16 7.03 -6.27
CA ALA A 23 9.53 7.36 -6.60
C ALA A 23 9.69 7.68 -8.10
N ALA A 24 9.06 6.91 -8.99
CA ALA A 24 9.05 7.21 -10.43
C ALA A 24 8.49 8.61 -10.73
N ARG A 25 7.32 8.96 -10.16
CA ARG A 25 6.73 10.30 -10.32
C ARG A 25 7.63 11.41 -9.80
N LEU A 26 8.33 11.18 -8.68
CA LEU A 26 9.26 12.16 -8.11
C LEU A 26 10.50 12.36 -8.99
N VAL A 27 10.98 11.33 -9.69
CA VAL A 27 12.06 11.50 -10.68
C VAL A 27 11.60 12.39 -11.84
N GLU A 28 10.35 12.24 -12.28
CA GLU A 28 9.82 12.99 -13.42
C GLU A 28 9.41 14.43 -13.09
N HIS A 29 8.89 14.67 -11.88
CA HIS A 29 8.20 15.92 -11.54
C HIS A 29 8.61 16.54 -10.19
N GLY A 30 9.51 15.90 -9.44
CA GLY A 30 9.93 16.37 -8.12
C GLY A 30 10.87 17.57 -8.16
N ALA A 31 11.04 18.20 -7.00
CA ALA A 31 12.14 19.13 -6.78
C ALA A 31 13.49 18.41 -6.87
N SER A 32 14.59 19.14 -7.10
CA SER A 32 15.93 18.55 -7.30
C SER A 32 16.33 17.54 -6.20
N THR A 33 16.08 17.87 -4.93
CA THR A 33 16.36 16.98 -3.80
C THR A 33 15.50 15.73 -3.79
N GLN A 34 14.25 15.83 -4.24
CA GLN A 34 13.33 14.69 -4.36
C GLN A 34 13.73 13.79 -5.54
N VAL A 35 14.13 14.37 -6.67
CA VAL A 35 14.63 13.63 -7.83
C VAL A 35 15.87 12.83 -7.46
N MET A 36 16.83 13.45 -6.75
CA MET A 36 18.04 12.78 -6.28
C MET A 36 17.69 11.61 -5.34
N ALA A 37 16.92 11.88 -4.28
CA ALA A 37 16.53 10.84 -3.33
C ALA A 37 15.71 9.71 -3.98
N ALA A 38 14.83 10.03 -4.93
CA ALA A 38 14.04 9.05 -5.65
C ALA A 38 14.90 8.20 -6.60
N SER A 39 15.86 8.82 -7.28
CA SER A 39 16.80 8.11 -8.16
C SER A 39 17.69 7.14 -7.37
N ASP A 40 18.11 7.55 -6.17
CA ASP A 40 18.95 6.73 -5.29
C ASP A 40 18.18 5.53 -4.71
N ILE A 41 16.88 5.69 -4.40
CA ILE A 41 16.10 4.64 -3.72
C ILE A 41 15.47 3.62 -4.68
N ILE A 42 15.20 3.99 -5.94
CA ILE A 42 14.57 3.10 -6.94
C ILE A 42 15.30 1.75 -7.07
N PRO A 43 16.64 1.69 -7.21
CA PRO A 43 17.36 0.41 -7.32
C PRO A 43 17.20 -0.49 -6.09
N VAL A 44 17.08 0.11 -4.90
CA VAL A 44 16.88 -0.63 -3.64
C VAL A 44 15.50 -1.29 -3.62
N ILE A 45 14.47 -0.55 -4.03
CA ILE A 45 13.10 -1.07 -4.13
C ILE A 45 13.03 -2.19 -5.17
N ASP A 46 13.60 -1.98 -6.36
CA ASP A 46 13.57 -2.95 -7.46
C ASP A 46 14.29 -4.26 -7.06
N THR A 47 15.42 -4.16 -6.35
CA THR A 47 16.16 -5.31 -5.82
C THR A 47 15.32 -6.11 -4.83
N GLU A 48 14.63 -5.45 -3.89
CA GLU A 48 13.80 -6.13 -2.90
C GLU A 48 12.56 -6.78 -3.55
N MET A 49 11.92 -6.09 -4.50
CA MET A 49 10.81 -6.65 -5.27
C MET A 49 11.24 -7.91 -6.05
N ALA A 50 12.41 -7.89 -6.68
CA ALA A 50 12.97 -9.05 -7.37
C ALA A 50 13.29 -10.20 -6.40
N ARG A 51 13.90 -9.89 -5.24
CA ARG A 51 14.18 -10.88 -4.18
C ARG A 51 12.90 -11.58 -3.73
N ARG A 52 11.81 -10.83 -3.52
CA ARG A 52 10.50 -11.38 -3.12
C ARG A 52 9.86 -12.20 -4.22
N ALA A 53 9.94 -11.75 -5.48
CA ALA A 53 9.40 -12.49 -6.61
C ALA A 53 10.07 -13.87 -6.77
N ALA A 54 11.35 -13.99 -6.39
CA ALA A 54 12.10 -15.24 -6.40
C ALA A 54 11.78 -16.17 -5.19
N LEU A 55 11.12 -15.66 -4.13
CA LEU A 55 10.75 -16.51 -3.00
C LEU A 55 9.62 -17.48 -3.39
N PRO A 56 9.67 -18.74 -2.93
CA PRO A 56 8.58 -19.68 -3.11
C PRO A 56 7.28 -19.10 -2.55
N LYS A 57 6.26 -18.95 -3.40
CA LYS A 57 4.95 -18.46 -2.97
C LYS A 57 4.29 -19.54 -2.11
N PRO A 58 3.85 -19.24 -0.88
CA PRO A 58 3.11 -20.21 -0.08
C PRO A 58 1.86 -20.64 -0.86
N ALA A 59 1.59 -21.94 -0.85
CA ALA A 59 0.43 -22.50 -1.53
C ALA A 59 -0.83 -21.77 -1.06
N LYS A 60 -1.59 -21.20 -2.01
CA LYS A 60 -2.86 -20.53 -1.69
C LYS A 60 -3.78 -21.55 -1.04
N ALA A 61 -4.06 -21.38 0.24
CA ALA A 61 -5.05 -22.19 0.93
C ALA A 61 -6.40 -22.08 0.18
N PRO A 62 -7.16 -23.19 0.02
CA PRO A 62 -8.45 -23.15 -0.65
C PRO A 62 -9.35 -22.12 0.03
N VAL A 63 -9.85 -21.16 -0.75
CA VAL A 63 -10.83 -20.17 -0.27
C VAL A 63 -12.11 -20.93 0.05
N LYS A 64 -12.33 -21.26 1.32
CA LYS A 64 -13.62 -21.74 1.80
C LYS A 64 -14.63 -20.60 1.57
N ARG A 65 -15.54 -20.78 0.60
CA ARG A 65 -16.60 -19.81 0.31
C ARG A 65 -17.40 -19.58 1.60
N ALA A 66 -17.41 -18.34 2.08
CA ALA A 66 -18.27 -17.95 3.20
C ALA A 66 -19.74 -18.06 2.78
N ALA A 67 -20.58 -18.62 3.67
CA ALA A 67 -22.01 -18.73 3.43
C ALA A 67 -22.65 -17.34 3.22
N PRO A 68 -23.66 -17.21 2.35
CA PRO A 68 -24.30 -15.92 2.09
C PRO A 68 -24.96 -15.38 3.37
N LYS A 69 -24.50 -14.21 3.83
CA LYS A 69 -25.17 -13.49 4.93
C LYS A 69 -26.55 -13.04 4.44
N LYS A 70 -27.61 -13.49 5.12
CA LYS A 70 -28.98 -12.98 4.92
C LYS A 70 -28.97 -11.47 5.12
N LYS A 71 -29.47 -10.72 4.12
CA LYS A 71 -29.59 -9.26 4.22
C LYS A 71 -30.69 -8.92 5.22
N LEU A 72 -30.36 -8.20 6.29
CA LEU A 72 -31.36 -7.45 7.04
C LEU A 72 -31.76 -6.20 6.23
N PRO A 73 -33.04 -5.78 6.28
CA PRO A 73 -33.48 -4.56 5.62
C PRO A 73 -32.81 -3.32 6.25
N PRO A 74 -32.61 -2.25 5.46
CA PRO A 74 -32.02 -1.01 5.95
C PRO A 74 -32.96 -0.35 6.97
N VAL A 75 -32.43 -0.05 8.16
CA VAL A 75 -33.09 0.83 9.12
C VAL A 75 -33.02 2.25 8.57
N THR A 76 -34.12 2.70 7.97
CA THR A 76 -34.35 4.11 7.65
C THR A 76 -34.52 4.91 8.94
N GLY A 77 -33.71 5.94 9.12
CA GLY A 77 -33.85 6.87 10.24
C GLY A 77 -32.89 8.03 10.14
N HIS A 78 -33.11 8.93 9.17
CA HIS A 78 -32.57 10.29 9.25
C HIS A 78 -33.30 11.02 10.36
N GLN A 79 -32.71 11.14 11.54
CA GLN A 79 -33.13 12.09 12.56
C GLN A 79 -32.03 13.12 12.72
N THR A 80 -32.16 14.21 11.97
CA THR A 80 -31.43 15.45 12.23
C THR A 80 -32.08 16.13 13.43
N ALA A 81 -31.49 16.03 14.61
CA ALA A 81 -31.80 16.92 15.72
C ALA A 81 -30.77 18.06 15.72
N LEU A 82 -31.20 19.27 15.35
CA LEU A 82 -30.45 20.50 15.61
C LEU A 82 -30.56 20.82 17.11
N PRO A 83 -29.49 21.19 17.81
CA PRO A 83 -29.61 21.71 19.17
C PRO A 83 -30.22 23.12 19.14
N SER A 84 -31.31 23.32 19.87
CA SER A 84 -31.79 24.66 20.25
C SER A 84 -31.07 25.12 21.52
N SER A 85 -30.77 26.42 21.53
CA SER A 85 -30.20 27.28 22.61
C SER A 85 -28.69 27.40 22.61
#